data_AF-A0A8H6Y0R4-F1
#
_entry.id   AF-A0A8H6Y0R4-F1
#
_cell.length_a   1.000
_cell.length_b   1.000
_cell.length_c   1.000
_cell.angle_alpha   90.00
_cell.angle_beta   90.00
_cell.angle_gamma   90.00
#
_symmetry.space_group_name_H-M   'P 1'
#
loop_
_entity.id
_entity.type
_entity.pdbx_description
1 polymer ?
#
loop_
_entity_poly.entity_id
_entity_poly.type
_entity_poly.pdbx_seq_one_letter_code
_entity_poly.pdbx_strand_id
1 'polypeptide(L)'
;MAQHPLSLPLDETLYKAEEFTFVKEETGICDADALKNHILTVQRKAYALRGFPCIRLFDFAKTKMSVLPAYEEVLKLGREREGAILLDLGCCCGTDIRKVARDGFPMGNLLASDVVADYWNMGHELFLSTPETFPVVFLLGDALDPGFLEPHTPLATPSAEVTDSHHRR
;
A
#
# COMPACT_ATOMS: atom_id res chain seq x y z
N MET A 1 -16.27 12.48 -14.98
CA MET A 1 -15.23 13.03 -14.09
C MET A 1 -14.33 13.91 -14.92
N ALA A 2 -14.43 15.24 -14.81
CA ALA A 2 -13.56 16.15 -15.55
C ALA A 2 -12.17 16.11 -14.92
N GLN A 3 -11.13 15.94 -15.73
CA GLN A 3 -9.75 16.00 -15.31
C GLN A 3 -9.47 17.37 -14.65
N HIS A 4 -8.70 17.39 -13.56
CA HIS A 4 -8.31 18.63 -12.90
C HIS A 4 -7.54 19.51 -13.91
N PRO A 5 -7.78 20.83 -14.01
CA PRO A 5 -7.24 21.70 -15.07
C PRO A 5 -5.70 21.79 -15.16
N LEU A 6 -4.97 21.09 -14.28
CA LEU A 6 -3.50 21.02 -14.24
C LEU A 6 -2.95 19.62 -14.57
N SER A 7 -3.79 18.64 -14.89
CA SER A 7 -3.33 17.29 -15.21
C SER A 7 -2.76 17.21 -16.63
N LEU A 8 -1.49 16.85 -16.74
CA LEU A 8 -0.83 16.59 -18.02
C LEU A 8 -1.29 15.24 -18.61
N PRO A 9 -1.30 15.06 -19.94
CA PRO A 9 -1.62 13.77 -20.53
C PRO A 9 -0.64 12.68 -20.06
N LEU A 10 -1.13 11.44 -20.01
CA LEU A 10 -0.26 10.27 -19.80
C LEU A 10 0.79 10.18 -20.91
N ASP A 11 1.95 9.66 -20.55
CA ASP A 11 3.11 9.60 -21.42
C ASP A 11 3.85 8.28 -21.19
N GLU A 12 3.64 7.35 -22.12
CA GLU A 12 4.24 6.01 -22.05
C GLU A 12 5.76 6.03 -22.22
N THR A 13 6.34 7.12 -22.73
CA THR A 13 7.80 7.24 -22.87
C THR A 13 8.52 7.36 -21.53
N LEU A 14 7.77 7.66 -20.46
CA LEU A 14 8.27 7.72 -19.09
C LEU A 14 8.41 6.34 -18.43
N TYR A 15 7.89 5.27 -19.06
CA TYR A 15 8.01 3.91 -18.57
C TYR A 15 9.46 3.41 -18.69
N LYS A 16 10.02 2.91 -17.58
CA LYS A 16 11.36 2.31 -17.52
C LYS A 16 11.27 0.93 -16.87
N ALA A 17 11.55 -0.12 -17.63
CA ALA A 17 11.30 -1.49 -17.21
C ALA A 17 12.05 -1.86 -15.91
N GLU A 18 13.26 -1.33 -15.73
CA GLU A 18 14.12 -1.57 -14.57
C GLU A 18 13.51 -1.08 -13.23
N GLU A 19 12.60 -0.10 -13.28
CA GLU A 19 11.97 0.48 -12.08
C GLU A 19 10.88 -0.42 -11.49
N PHE A 20 10.44 -1.48 -12.20
CA PHE A 20 9.29 -2.31 -11.82
C PHE A 20 9.65 -3.75 -11.45
N THR A 21 10.90 -3.97 -11.04
CA THR A 21 11.39 -5.29 -10.60
C THR A 21 10.54 -5.84 -9.44
N PHE A 22 10.13 -5.00 -8.49
CA PHE A 22 9.29 -5.44 -7.38
C PHE A 22 7.89 -5.88 -7.84
N VAL A 23 7.25 -5.13 -8.74
CA VAL A 23 5.95 -5.53 -9.30
C VAL A 23 6.07 -6.86 -10.05
N LYS A 24 7.15 -7.04 -10.82
CA LYS A 24 7.44 -8.31 -11.50
C LYS A 24 7.54 -9.47 -10.51
N GLU A 25 8.31 -9.31 -9.45
CA GLU A 25 8.54 -10.35 -8.43
C GLU A 25 7.24 -10.76 -7.71
N GLU A 26 6.43 -9.79 -7.32
CA GLU A 26 5.20 -10.03 -6.57
C GLU A 26 4.07 -10.58 -7.46
N THR A 27 4.02 -10.19 -8.74
CA THR A 27 2.97 -10.66 -9.67
C THR A 27 3.33 -11.94 -10.41
N GLY A 28 4.62 -12.27 -10.53
CA GLY A 28 5.12 -13.38 -11.34
C GLY A 28 5.01 -13.15 -12.86
N ILE A 29 4.71 -11.93 -13.33
CA ILE A 29 4.61 -11.62 -14.75
C ILE A 29 6.01 -11.53 -15.37
N CYS A 30 6.49 -12.63 -15.93
CA CYS A 30 7.85 -12.73 -16.49
C CYS A 30 8.02 -12.04 -17.86
N ASP A 31 6.96 -11.95 -18.65
CA ASP A 31 6.97 -11.32 -19.97
C ASP A 31 6.98 -9.78 -19.85
N ALA A 32 7.94 -9.14 -20.52
CA ALA A 32 8.19 -7.72 -20.37
C ALA A 32 7.05 -6.86 -20.94
N ASP A 33 6.46 -7.26 -22.06
CA ASP A 33 5.35 -6.55 -22.69
C ASP A 33 4.06 -6.74 -21.89
N ALA A 34 3.81 -7.94 -21.36
CA ALA A 34 2.69 -8.21 -20.45
C ALA A 34 2.80 -7.37 -19.16
N LEU A 35 3.98 -7.29 -18.55
CA LEU A 35 4.20 -6.47 -17.35
C LEU A 35 3.97 -4.98 -17.64
N LYS A 36 4.53 -4.48 -18.75
CA LYS A 36 4.31 -3.10 -19.19
C LYS A 36 2.82 -2.81 -19.40
N ASN A 37 2.12 -3.69 -20.12
CA ASN A 37 0.69 -3.53 -20.40
C ASN A 37 -0.17 -3.58 -19.14
N HIS A 38 0.20 -4.43 -18.18
CA HIS A 38 -0.44 -4.51 -16.86
C HIS A 38 -0.31 -3.19 -16.11
N ILE A 39 0.92 -2.68 -15.96
CA ILE A 39 1.19 -1.41 -15.26
C ILE A 39 0.52 -0.23 -15.96
N LEU A 40 0.58 -0.15 -17.29
CA LEU A 40 -0.10 0.90 -18.07
C LEU A 40 -1.62 0.85 -17.93
N THR A 41 -2.20 -0.34 -17.80
CA THR A 41 -3.64 -0.50 -17.59
C THR A 41 -4.05 0.01 -16.22
N VAL A 42 -3.30 -0.34 -15.16
CA VAL A 42 -3.53 0.20 -13.82
C VAL A 42 -3.31 1.72 -13.80
N GLN A 43 -2.25 2.22 -14.46
CA GLN A 43 -1.96 3.66 -14.55
C GLN A 43 -3.14 4.43 -15.16
N ARG A 44 -3.70 3.96 -16.28
CA ARG A 44 -4.85 4.61 -16.92
C ARG A 44 -6.07 4.67 -16.01
N LYS A 45 -6.37 3.57 -15.30
CA LYS A 45 -7.47 3.52 -14.33
C LYS A 45 -7.23 4.50 -13.18
N ALA A 46 -6.05 4.45 -12.55
CA ALA A 46 -5.68 5.33 -11.46
C ALA A 46 -5.68 6.82 -11.86
N TYR A 47 -5.19 7.15 -13.06
CA TYR A 47 -5.14 8.52 -13.55
C TYR A 47 -6.52 9.11 -13.82
N ALA A 48 -7.48 8.26 -14.21
CA ALA A 48 -8.88 8.65 -14.41
C ALA A 48 -9.61 8.96 -13.10
N LEU A 49 -9.19 8.35 -11.97
CA LEU A 49 -9.70 8.69 -10.63
C LEU A 49 -9.23 10.09 -10.22
N ARG A 50 -7.91 10.31 -10.28
CA ARG A 50 -7.30 11.62 -10.01
C ARG A 50 -5.97 11.74 -10.77
N GLY A 51 -5.81 12.83 -11.50
CA GLY A 51 -4.67 13.08 -12.37
C GLY A 51 -3.38 13.46 -11.65
N PHE A 52 -3.04 12.77 -10.55
CA PHE A 52 -1.86 13.10 -9.76
C PHE A 52 -0.55 12.82 -10.50
N PRO A 53 0.48 13.68 -10.34
CA PRO A 53 1.79 13.49 -10.97
C PRO A 53 2.43 12.14 -10.65
N CYS A 54 2.26 11.61 -9.43
CA CYS A 54 2.82 10.32 -9.03
C CYS A 54 2.29 9.16 -9.91
N ILE A 55 1.03 9.20 -10.34
CA ILE A 55 0.48 8.21 -11.26
C ILE A 55 1.10 8.39 -12.65
N ARG A 56 1.16 9.63 -13.15
CA ARG A 56 1.72 9.94 -14.48
C ARG A 56 3.19 9.53 -14.60
N LEU A 57 3.97 9.74 -13.54
CA LEU A 57 5.41 9.43 -13.49
C LEU A 57 5.72 8.00 -13.07
N PHE A 58 4.70 7.14 -12.94
CA PHE A 58 4.80 5.75 -12.49
C PHE A 58 5.30 5.55 -11.05
N ASP A 59 5.40 6.60 -10.25
CA ASP A 59 5.83 6.52 -8.86
C ASP A 59 4.92 5.64 -8.00
N PHE A 60 3.64 5.50 -8.38
CA PHE A 60 2.67 4.61 -7.74
C PHE A 60 3.04 3.13 -7.74
N ALA A 61 4.01 2.72 -8.57
CA ALA A 61 4.47 1.34 -8.73
C ALA A 61 5.94 1.16 -8.34
N LYS A 62 6.58 2.20 -7.79
CA LYS A 62 8.00 2.19 -7.38
C LYS A 62 8.14 2.10 -5.86
N THR A 63 9.16 1.40 -5.39
CA THR A 63 9.47 1.26 -3.96
C THR A 63 10.30 2.45 -3.47
N LYS A 64 9.67 3.62 -3.33
CA LYS A 64 10.38 4.87 -3.01
C LYS A 64 10.83 4.92 -1.55
N MET A 65 10.11 4.30 -0.63
CA MET A 65 10.48 4.20 0.78
C MET A 65 11.74 3.36 0.97
N SER A 66 11.89 2.28 0.19
CA SER A 66 13.02 1.34 0.36
C SER A 66 14.38 1.91 -0.02
N VAL A 67 14.42 3.05 -0.72
CA VAL A 67 15.66 3.74 -1.11
C VAL A 67 16.02 4.90 -0.16
N LEU A 68 15.20 5.15 0.87
CA LEU A 68 15.47 6.20 1.84
C LEU A 68 16.57 5.75 2.83
N PRO A 69 17.47 6.65 3.26
CA PRO A 69 18.54 6.31 4.21
C PRO A 69 18.07 5.70 5.54
N ALA A 70 16.83 6.02 5.96
CA ALA A 70 16.25 5.55 7.21
C ALA A 70 15.53 4.19 7.09
N TYR A 71 15.45 3.58 5.90
CA TYR A 71 14.63 2.40 5.67
C TYR A 71 15.01 1.21 6.56
N GLU A 72 16.31 0.93 6.71
CA GLU A 72 16.78 -0.16 7.58
C GLU A 72 16.43 0.08 9.05
N GLU A 73 16.47 1.34 9.51
CA GLU A 73 16.05 1.68 10.87
C GLU A 73 14.53 1.52 11.05
N VAL A 74 13.72 1.81 10.02
CA VAL A 74 12.28 1.53 10.04
C VAL A 74 12.03 0.03 10.18
N LEU A 75 12.68 -0.79 9.37
CA LEU A 75 12.53 -2.26 9.46
C LEU A 75 13.01 -2.79 10.82
N LYS A 76 14.12 -2.24 11.34
CA LYS A 76 14.63 -2.58 12.67
C LYS A 76 13.61 -2.26 13.77
N LEU A 77 12.99 -1.08 13.72
CA LEU A 77 11.91 -0.72 14.66
C LEU A 77 10.76 -1.73 14.60
N GLY A 78 10.32 -2.11 13.40
CA GLY A 78 9.26 -3.11 13.23
C GLY A 78 9.61 -4.48 13.81
N ARG A 79 10.88 -4.89 13.75
CA ARG A 79 11.36 -6.18 14.26
C ARG A 79 11.62 -6.18 15.77
N GLU A 80 12.19 -5.10 16.30
CA GLU A 80 12.75 -5.07 17.66
C GLU A 80 11.86 -4.36 18.68
N ARG A 81 11.03 -3.40 18.26
CA ARG A 81 10.15 -2.67 19.16
C ARG A 81 8.76 -3.29 19.13
N GLU A 82 8.40 -3.94 20.24
CA GLU A 82 7.05 -4.48 20.44
C GLU A 82 5.98 -3.39 20.24
N GLY A 83 4.97 -3.70 19.45
CA GLY A 83 3.88 -2.77 19.13
C GLY A 83 4.26 -1.59 18.25
N ALA A 84 5.42 -1.61 17.58
CA ALA A 84 5.76 -0.58 16.59
C ALA A 84 4.78 -0.64 15.42
N ILE A 85 4.12 0.49 15.12
CA ILE A 85 3.21 0.66 13.99
C ILE A 85 3.90 1.52 12.93
N LEU A 86 3.80 1.12 11.67
CA LEU A 86 4.16 1.96 10.53
C LEU A 86 2.89 2.38 9.78
N LEU A 87 2.74 3.69 9.58
CA LEU A 87 1.67 4.28 8.79
C LEU A 87 2.26 4.88 7.51
N ASP A 88 1.81 4.38 6.36
CA ASP A 88 2.11 4.93 5.03
C ASP A 88 1.02 5.94 4.64
N LEU A 89 1.37 7.23 4.70
CA LEU A 89 0.48 8.36 4.41
C LEU A 89 0.60 8.80 2.95
N GLY A 90 -0.52 8.85 2.24
CA GLY A 90 -0.51 9.03 0.79
C GLY A 90 0.00 7.79 0.08
N CYS A 91 -0.44 6.61 0.54
CA CYS A 91 0.08 5.31 0.12
C CYS A 91 -0.20 4.99 -1.35
N CYS A 92 -1.13 5.70 -2.00
CA CYS A 92 -1.57 5.42 -3.35
C CYS A 92 -1.91 3.92 -3.53
N CYS A 93 -1.27 3.24 -4.47
CA CYS A 93 -1.46 1.80 -4.74
C CYS A 93 -0.77 0.88 -3.72
N GLY A 94 -0.18 1.42 -2.64
CA GLY A 94 0.41 0.64 -1.56
C GLY A 94 1.67 -0.15 -1.96
N THR A 95 2.44 0.31 -2.95
CA THR A 95 3.69 -0.36 -3.36
C THR A 95 4.72 -0.37 -2.23
N ASP A 96 4.92 0.77 -1.57
CA ASP A 96 5.90 0.87 -0.50
C ASP A 96 5.51 0.03 0.72
N ILE A 97 4.26 0.10 1.17
CA ILE A 97 3.80 -0.72 2.31
C ILE A 97 3.90 -2.24 2.03
N ARG A 98 3.69 -2.68 0.78
CA ARG A 98 3.94 -4.07 0.36
C ARG A 98 5.41 -4.44 0.42
N LYS A 99 6.29 -3.54 -0.03
CA LYS A 99 7.74 -3.74 0.05
C LYS A 99 8.22 -3.84 1.49
N VAL A 100 7.71 -2.97 2.37
CA VAL A 100 8.00 -3.02 3.81
C VAL A 100 7.56 -4.35 4.43
N ALA A 101 6.35 -4.83 4.10
CA ALA A 101 5.87 -6.14 4.56
C ALA A 101 6.78 -7.28 4.06
N ARG A 102 7.16 -7.23 2.77
CA ARG A 102 8.05 -8.21 2.13
C ARG A 102 9.41 -8.29 2.80
N ASP A 103 9.91 -7.15 3.28
CA ASP A 103 11.22 -7.02 3.94
C ASP A 103 11.17 -7.28 5.46
N GLY A 104 10.01 -7.73 5.98
CA GLY A 104 9.90 -8.32 7.30
C GLY A 104 9.36 -7.40 8.39
N PHE A 105 8.75 -6.27 8.05
CA PHE A 105 7.94 -5.53 9.04
C PHE A 105 6.66 -6.34 9.33
N PRO A 106 6.24 -6.50 10.60
CA PRO A 106 5.04 -7.26 10.95
C PRO A 106 3.79 -6.72 10.26
N MET A 107 3.17 -7.54 9.40
CA MET A 107 2.03 -7.13 8.56
C MET A 107 0.84 -6.61 9.37
N GLY A 108 0.58 -7.19 10.55
CA GLY A 108 -0.48 -6.73 11.46
C GLY A 108 -0.24 -5.35 12.08
N ASN A 109 0.96 -4.79 11.91
CA ASN A 109 1.35 -3.48 12.41
C ASN A 109 1.53 -2.44 11.30
N LEU A 110 1.15 -2.79 10.07
CA LEU A 110 1.16 -1.89 8.94
C LEU A 110 -0.21 -1.25 8.77
N LEU A 111 -0.21 0.06 8.57
CA LEU A 111 -1.37 0.85 8.21
C LEU A 111 -1.07 1.62 6.92
N ALA A 112 -2.08 1.75 6.08
CA ALA A 112 -2.01 2.53 4.86
C ALA A 112 -3.13 3.57 4.85
N SER A 113 -2.88 4.74 4.29
CA SER A 113 -3.88 5.79 4.17
C SER A 113 -3.70 6.62 2.90
N ASP A 114 -4.82 6.98 2.28
CA ASP A 114 -4.87 7.91 1.16
C ASP A 114 -6.22 8.63 1.15
N VAL A 115 -6.28 9.78 0.49
CA VAL A 115 -7.51 10.55 0.28
C VAL A 115 -8.40 9.94 -0.81
N VAL A 116 -7.87 9.02 -1.63
CA VAL A 116 -8.62 8.32 -2.68
C VAL A 116 -8.69 6.82 -2.38
N ALA A 117 -9.84 6.35 -1.87
CA ALA A 117 -10.04 4.95 -1.49
C ALA A 117 -9.78 3.95 -2.64
N ASP A 118 -10.15 4.31 -3.86
CA ASP A 118 -10.01 3.43 -5.02
C ASP A 118 -8.55 3.11 -5.36
N TYR A 119 -7.59 3.93 -4.93
CA TYR A 119 -6.16 3.61 -5.11
C TYR A 119 -5.76 2.35 -4.35
N TRP A 120 -6.38 2.08 -3.21
CA TRP A 120 -6.11 0.84 -2.48
C TRP A 120 -6.54 -0.40 -3.29
N ASN A 121 -7.72 -0.33 -3.92
CA ASN A 121 -8.20 -1.36 -4.83
C ASN A 121 -7.28 -1.50 -6.06
N MET A 122 -6.81 -0.39 -6.62
CA MET A 122 -5.82 -0.42 -7.71
C MET A 122 -4.50 -1.06 -7.27
N GLY A 123 -4.11 -0.95 -6.00
CA GLY A 123 -3.00 -1.68 -5.43
C GLY A 123 -3.19 -3.20 -5.48
N HIS A 124 -4.38 -3.68 -5.13
CA HIS A 124 -4.71 -5.10 -5.27
C HIS A 124 -4.65 -5.57 -6.73
N GLU A 125 -5.17 -4.77 -7.67
CA GLU A 125 -5.04 -5.05 -9.10
C GLU A 125 -3.57 -5.06 -9.56
N LEU A 126 -2.76 -4.08 -9.16
CA LEU A 126 -1.35 -3.95 -9.54
C LEU A 126 -0.53 -5.17 -9.12
N PHE A 127 -0.77 -5.67 -7.91
CA PHE A 127 -0.01 -6.76 -7.32
C PHE A 127 -0.68 -8.13 -7.42
N LEU A 128 -1.79 -8.24 -8.15
CA LEU A 128 -2.58 -9.48 -8.27
C LEU A 128 -2.90 -10.11 -6.89
N SER A 129 -3.18 -9.26 -5.92
CA SER A 129 -3.45 -9.65 -4.53
C SER A 129 -4.91 -9.41 -4.16
N THR A 130 -5.31 -9.88 -2.99
CA THR A 130 -6.64 -9.66 -2.44
C THR A 130 -6.52 -9.16 -1.00
N PRO A 131 -7.60 -8.65 -0.38
CA PRO A 131 -7.60 -8.31 1.04
C PRO A 131 -7.22 -9.51 1.95
N GLU A 132 -7.47 -10.75 1.50
CA GLU A 132 -7.09 -11.96 2.23
C GLU A 132 -5.59 -12.25 2.14
N THR A 133 -4.96 -12.02 0.97
CA THR A 133 -3.52 -12.26 0.79
C THR A 133 -2.65 -11.08 1.23
N PHE A 134 -3.23 -9.88 1.33
CA PHE A 134 -2.58 -8.68 1.85
C PHE A 134 -3.51 -7.89 2.79
N PRO A 135 -3.72 -8.38 4.03
CA PRO A 135 -4.69 -7.84 4.99
C PRO A 135 -4.20 -6.59 5.76
N VAL A 136 -3.47 -5.69 5.09
CA VAL A 136 -3.10 -4.40 5.68
C VAL A 136 -4.34 -3.51 5.79
N VAL A 137 -4.50 -2.86 6.94
CA VAL A 137 -5.64 -1.97 7.17
C VAL A 137 -5.44 -0.68 6.38
N PHE A 138 -6.43 -0.34 5.56
CA PHE A 138 -6.51 0.91 4.83
C PHE A 138 -7.45 1.90 5.52
N LEU A 139 -6.98 3.12 5.73
CA LEU A 139 -7.70 4.23 6.34
C LEU A 139 -7.92 5.33 5.29
N LEU A 140 -9.15 5.47 4.80
CA LEU A 140 -9.53 6.60 3.97
C LEU A 140 -9.52 7.88 4.82
N GLY A 141 -8.74 8.87 4.41
CA GLY A 141 -8.82 10.19 5.03
C GLY A 141 -7.75 11.17 4.57
N ASP A 142 -7.93 12.41 4.97
CA ASP A 142 -7.00 13.50 4.72
C ASP A 142 -6.06 13.64 5.92
N ALA A 143 -4.77 13.43 5.72
CA ALA A 143 -3.77 13.58 6.77
C ALA A 143 -3.65 15.02 7.30
N LEU A 144 -4.21 16.00 6.59
CA LEU A 144 -4.26 17.41 7.00
C LEU A 144 -5.56 17.74 7.76
N ASP A 145 -6.53 16.82 7.80
CA ASP A 145 -7.71 16.96 8.66
C ASP A 145 -7.33 16.63 10.10
N PRO A 146 -7.46 17.59 11.06
CA PRO A 146 -7.16 17.32 12.46
C PRO A 146 -8.02 16.20 13.06
N GLY A 147 -9.18 15.92 12.47
CA GLY A 147 -10.09 14.86 12.87
C GLY A 147 -9.67 13.44 12.45
N PHE A 148 -8.71 13.30 11.53
CA PHE A 148 -8.46 12.02 10.85
C PHE A 148 -7.96 10.92 11.80
N LEU A 149 -7.08 11.25 12.75
CA LEU A 149 -6.51 10.33 13.72
C LEU A 149 -6.86 10.71 15.16
N GLU A 150 -8.04 11.30 15.37
CA GLU A 150 -8.49 11.64 16.72
C GLU A 150 -8.55 10.39 17.61
N PRO A 151 -8.03 10.45 18.85
CA PRO A 151 -8.14 9.34 19.77
C PRO A 151 -9.60 9.03 20.07
N HIS A 152 -10.01 7.80 19.76
CA HIS A 152 -11.31 7.26 20.16
C HIS A 152 -11.13 6.23 21.28
N THR A 153 -12.16 6.06 22.11
CA THR A 153 -12.17 5.01 23.12
C THR A 153 -11.96 3.65 22.44
N PRO A 154 -10.97 2.83 22.87
CA PRO A 154 -10.77 1.52 22.28
C PRO A 154 -12.06 0.73 22.33
N LEU A 155 -12.46 0.13 21.20
CA LEU A 155 -13.55 -0.84 21.20
C LEU A 155 -13.16 -1.96 22.16
N ALA A 156 -14.08 -2.34 23.04
CA ALA A 156 -13.85 -3.43 23.97
C ALA A 156 -13.43 -4.68 23.18
N THR A 157 -12.24 -5.20 23.46
CA THR A 157 -11.80 -6.47 22.88
C THR A 157 -12.80 -7.55 23.32
N PRO A 158 -13.38 -8.35 22.40
CA PRO A 158 -14.17 -9.50 22.82
C PRO A 158 -13.26 -10.40 23.68
N SER A 159 -13.61 -10.58 24.95
CA SER A 159 -12.90 -11.54 25.80
C SER A 159 -12.96 -12.91 25.12
N ALA A 160 -11.81 -13.46 24.78
CA ALA A 160 -11.72 -14.87 24.43
C ALA A 160 -12.20 -15.66 25.66
N GLU A 161 -13.39 -16.25 25.57
CA GLU A 161 -13.85 -17.23 26.55
C GLU A 161 -12.89 -18.42 26.51
N VAL A 162 -11.98 -18.46 27.48
CA VAL A 162 -11.21 -19.65 27.79
C VAL A 162 -12.18 -20.63 28.45
N THR A 163 -12.76 -21.52 27.65
CA THR A 163 -13.45 -22.69 28.20
C THR A 163 -12.41 -23.63 28.78
N ASP A 164 -12.15 -23.49 30.08
CA ASP A 164 -11.40 -24.47 30.86
C ASP A 164 -12.23 -25.74 30.98
N SER A 165 -12.00 -26.70 30.08
CA SER A 165 -12.55 -28.06 30.21
C SER A 165 -11.67 -28.89 31.13
N HIS A 166 -11.63 -28.55 32.42
CA HIS A 166 -11.24 -29.47 33.47
C HIS A 166 -12.34 -30.52 33.68
N HIS A 167 -12.26 -31.64 32.96
CA HIS A 167 -12.94 -32.87 33.37
C HIS A 167 -11.95 -33.80 34.07
N ARG A 168 -12.00 -33.74 35.40
CA ARG A 168 -11.68 -34.89 36.26
C ARG A 168 -12.61 -36.04 35.91
N ARG A 169 -12.06 -37.21 35.62
CA ARG A 169 -12.27 -38.47 36.36
C ARG A 169 -11.36 -39.55 35.80
#